data_AF-A0AAN9B4J3-F1
#
_entry.id   AF-A0AAN9B4J3-F1
#
_cell.length_a   1.000
_cell.length_b   1.000
_cell.length_c   1.000
_cell.angle_alpha   90.00
_cell.angle_beta   90.00
_cell.angle_gamma   90.00
#
_symmetry.space_group_name_H-M   'P 1'
#
loop_
_entity.id
_entity.type
_entity.pdbx_description
1 polymer ?
#
loop_
_entity_poly.entity_id
_entity_poly.type
_entity_poly.pdbx_seq_one_letter_code
_entity_poly.pdbx_strand_id
1 'polypeptide(L)'
;MASAPVILHASLSCCIAAILTMLVMVTVTPDLSIALADQNFANQRVELISEEEKMRIGGGSSSCLLWLTDEEKKVNRFILEEKGKMIEDARTNGTSFAPAINFMTSRRDMESTNLFKVIQKMPKGGALHLHKTALTSLDWVVRNVTYSPLCFFTSVNL
;
A
#
# COMPACT_ATOMS: atom_id res chain seq x y z
N MET A 1 51.20 -57.62 18.00
CA MET A 1 50.33 -57.75 19.19
C MET A 1 50.14 -56.35 19.77
N ALA A 2 49.10 -55.63 19.35
CA ALA A 2 48.79 -54.31 19.90
C ALA A 2 48.24 -54.49 21.33
N SER A 3 48.75 -53.71 22.27
CA SER A 3 48.46 -53.82 23.69
C SER A 3 47.02 -53.38 24.00
N ALA A 4 46.29 -54.22 24.74
CA ALA A 4 44.91 -54.00 25.21
C ALA A 4 44.54 -52.59 25.72
N PRO A 5 45.42 -51.81 26.40
CA PRO A 5 45.09 -50.44 26.82
C PRO A 5 44.84 -49.45 25.67
N VAL A 6 45.47 -49.62 24.50
CA VAL A 6 45.34 -48.66 23.38
C VAL A 6 43.94 -48.74 22.74
N ILE A 7 43.36 -49.94 22.72
CA ILE A 7 42.04 -50.20 22.12
C ILE A 7 40.91 -49.63 23.00
N LEU A 8 41.07 -49.68 24.32
CA LEU A 8 40.09 -49.18 25.30
C LEU A 8 40.02 -47.64 25.32
N HIS A 9 41.16 -46.96 25.17
CA HIS A 9 41.21 -45.51 25.06
C HIS A 9 40.61 -45.01 23.74
N ALA A 10 40.82 -45.73 22.64
CA ALA A 10 40.25 -45.40 21.34
C ALA A 10 38.71 -45.54 21.33
N SER A 11 38.15 -46.56 21.97
CA SER A 11 36.69 -46.73 22.06
C SER A 11 36.05 -45.68 22.97
N LEU A 12 36.66 -45.36 24.11
CA LEU A 12 36.17 -44.31 25.01
C LEU A 12 36.22 -42.91 24.37
N SER A 13 37.29 -42.60 23.64
CA SER A 13 37.41 -41.35 22.87
C SER A 13 36.34 -41.25 21.77
N CYS A 14 36.01 -42.37 21.12
CA CYS A 14 34.95 -42.43 20.11
C CYS A 14 33.57 -42.20 20.72
N CYS A 15 33.27 -42.81 21.87
CA CYS A 15 32.02 -42.60 22.59
C CYS A 15 31.86 -41.14 23.06
N ILE A 16 32.92 -40.53 23.59
CA ILE A 16 32.89 -39.13 24.02
C ILE A 16 32.66 -38.20 22.82
N ALA A 17 33.33 -38.44 21.69
CA ALA A 17 33.11 -37.66 20.47
C ALA A 17 31.69 -37.81 19.92
N ALA A 18 31.10 -39.01 19.95
CA ALA A 18 29.72 -39.26 19.53
C ALA A 18 28.68 -38.59 20.44
N ILE A 19 28.93 -38.53 21.75
CA ILE A 19 28.06 -37.84 22.71
C ILE A 19 28.15 -36.32 22.54
N LEU A 20 29.36 -35.78 22.32
CA LEU A 20 29.57 -34.36 22.03
C LEU A 20 28.90 -33.92 20.73
N THR A 21 29.00 -34.71 19.65
CA THR A 21 28.32 -34.39 18.39
C THR A 21 26.80 -34.47 18.54
N MET A 22 26.27 -35.46 19.26
CA MET A 22 24.83 -35.55 19.55
C MET A 22 24.33 -34.38 20.40
N LEU A 23 25.10 -33.94 21.40
CA LEU A 23 24.76 -32.79 22.25
C LEU A 23 24.77 -31.47 21.45
N VAL A 24 25.74 -31.30 20.56
CA VAL A 24 25.81 -30.16 19.64
C VAL A 24 24.61 -30.17 18.68
N MET A 25 24.24 -31.33 18.14
CA MET A 25 23.05 -31.43 17.28
C MET A 25 21.76 -31.10 18.03
N VAL A 26 21.57 -31.59 19.25
CA VAL A 26 20.37 -31.30 20.07
C VAL A 26 20.26 -29.81 20.44
N THR A 27 21.38 -29.13 20.65
CA THR A 27 21.38 -27.70 21.01
C THR A 27 21.24 -26.78 19.80
N VAL A 28 21.79 -27.13 18.64
CA VAL A 28 21.79 -26.28 17.43
C VAL A 28 20.56 -26.50 16.53
N THR A 29 20.00 -27.72 16.50
CA THR A 29 18.81 -28.03 15.68
C THR A 29 17.57 -27.17 15.96
N PRO A 30 17.17 -26.86 17.23
CA PRO A 30 15.99 -26.02 17.47
C PRO A 30 16.17 -24.59 16.95
N ASP A 31 17.35 -24.00 17.14
CA ASP A 31 17.66 -22.65 16.67
C ASP A 31 17.66 -22.57 15.13
N LEU A 32 18.19 -23.61 14.47
CA LEU A 32 18.17 -23.72 13.02
C LEU A 32 16.73 -23.90 12.48
N SER A 33 15.90 -24.71 13.14
CA SER A 33 14.48 -24.87 12.75
C SER A 33 13.68 -23.58 12.90
N ILE A 34 13.91 -22.81 13.97
CA ILE A 34 13.26 -21.51 14.18
C ILE A 34 13.72 -20.50 13.12
N ALA A 35 15.03 -20.42 12.84
CA ALA A 35 15.57 -19.54 11.80
C ALA A 35 15.05 -19.91 10.39
N LEU A 36 14.95 -21.20 10.07
CA LEU A 36 14.37 -21.67 8.80
C LEU A 36 12.86 -21.36 8.72
N ALA A 37 12.12 -21.50 9.82
CA ALA A 37 10.71 -21.14 9.89
C ALA A 37 10.50 -19.63 9.71
N ASP A 38 11.36 -18.80 10.32
CA ASP A 38 11.35 -17.34 10.18
C ASP A 38 11.64 -16.90 8.74
N GLN A 39 12.65 -17.50 8.09
CA GLN A 39 12.95 -17.26 6.68
C GLN A 39 11.80 -17.71 5.75
N ASN A 40 11.18 -18.86 6.03
CA ASN A 40 10.03 -19.33 5.26
C ASN A 40 8.83 -18.38 5.41
N PHE A 41 8.55 -17.93 6.63
CA PHE A 41 7.54 -16.92 6.89
C PHE A 41 7.83 -15.60 6.18
N ALA A 42 9.06 -15.10 6.24
CA ALA A 42 9.48 -13.88 5.57
C ALA A 42 9.29 -13.96 4.05
N ASN A 43 9.67 -15.10 3.45
CA ASN A 43 9.50 -15.34 2.02
C ASN A 43 8.02 -15.41 1.62
N GLN A 44 7.21 -16.18 2.36
CA GLN A 44 5.76 -16.25 2.12
C GLN A 44 5.08 -14.89 2.25
N ARG A 45 5.51 -14.07 3.23
CA ARG A 45 4.99 -12.72 3.40
C ARG A 45 5.31 -11.81 2.22
N VAL A 46 6.54 -11.84 1.72
CA VAL A 46 6.96 -11.06 0.54
C VAL A 46 6.19 -11.52 -0.69
N GLU A 47 6.03 -12.83 -0.87
CA GLU A 47 5.25 -13.41 -1.96
C GLU A 47 3.79 -12.91 -1.93
N LEU A 48 3.11 -13.03 -0.78
CA LEU A 48 1.73 -12.55 -0.61
C LEU A 48 1.59 -11.05 -0.90
N ILE A 49 2.51 -10.22 -0.40
CA ILE A 49 2.50 -8.77 -0.67
C ILE A 49 2.67 -8.50 -2.17
N SER A 50 3.57 -9.25 -2.83
CA SER A 50 3.81 -9.08 -4.27
C SER A 50 2.60 -9.51 -5.11
N GLU A 51 1.90 -10.57 -4.70
CA GLU A 51 0.68 -11.03 -5.37
C GLU A 51 -0.48 -10.04 -5.16
N GLU A 52 -0.65 -9.52 -3.94
CA GLU A 52 -1.61 -8.44 -3.67
C GLU A 52 -1.34 -7.20 -4.54
N GLU A 53 -0.08 -6.81 -4.69
CA GLU A 53 0.31 -5.67 -5.52
C GLU A 53 -0.07 -5.88 -6.99
N LYS A 54 0.16 -7.09 -7.52
CA LYS A 54 -0.20 -7.47 -8.89
C LYS A 54 -1.71 -7.56 -9.10
N MET A 55 -2.48 -7.95 -8.09
CA MET A 55 -3.94 -8.08 -8.16
C MET A 55 -4.70 -6.76 -8.06
N ARG A 56 -4.06 -5.68 -7.57
CA ARG A 56 -4.70 -4.36 -7.49
C ARG A 56 -4.98 -3.78 -8.87
N ILE A 57 -5.93 -2.84 -8.94
CA ILE A 57 -6.20 -2.11 -10.18
C ILE A 57 -4.93 -1.39 -10.62
N GLY A 58 -4.49 -1.66 -11.85
CA GLY A 58 -3.24 -1.13 -12.38
C GLY A 58 -1.97 -1.84 -11.89
N GLY A 59 -2.10 -2.91 -11.12
CA GLY A 59 -1.01 -3.82 -10.77
C GLY A 59 -0.52 -4.56 -12.01
N GLY A 60 0.80 -4.63 -12.18
CA GLY A 60 1.45 -5.32 -13.30
C GLY A 60 1.32 -6.85 -13.17
N SER A 61 0.11 -7.38 -13.37
CA SER A 61 -0.12 -8.81 -13.58
C SER A 61 -0.16 -9.12 -15.08
N SER A 62 0.03 -10.38 -15.44
CA SER A 62 0.19 -10.96 -16.79
C SER A 62 -0.88 -10.59 -17.84
N SER A 63 -1.94 -9.87 -17.46
CA SER A 63 -2.99 -9.36 -18.35
C SER A 63 -2.99 -7.83 -18.53
N CYS A 64 -2.16 -7.07 -17.80
CA CYS A 64 -2.12 -5.60 -17.87
C CYS A 64 -0.68 -5.07 -17.96
N LEU A 65 -0.27 -4.67 -19.17
CA LEU A 65 1.03 -4.07 -19.48
C LEU A 65 1.08 -2.59 -19.02
N LEU A 66 1.19 -2.34 -17.71
CA LEU A 66 1.47 -1.00 -17.17
C LEU A 66 2.91 -0.93 -16.65
N TRP A 67 3.84 -0.83 -17.58
CA TRP A 67 5.24 -0.54 -17.27
C TRP A 67 5.43 0.98 -17.24
N LEU A 68 5.77 1.51 -16.06
CA LEU A 68 6.08 2.92 -15.91
C LEU A 68 7.44 3.23 -16.55
N THR A 69 7.48 4.24 -17.40
CA THR A 69 8.70 4.89 -17.85
C THR A 69 9.40 5.61 -16.69
N ASP A 70 10.67 5.99 -16.87
CA ASP A 70 11.42 6.64 -15.79
C ASP A 70 10.86 8.02 -15.40
N GLU A 71 10.25 8.74 -16.35
CA GLU A 71 9.54 9.99 -16.05
C GLU A 71 8.24 9.73 -15.27
N GLU A 72 7.47 8.71 -15.63
CA GLU A 72 6.26 8.33 -14.90
C GLU A 72 6.60 7.84 -13.48
N LYS A 73 7.71 7.12 -13.30
CA LYS A 73 8.20 6.73 -11.96
C LYS A 73 8.52 7.95 -11.09
N LYS A 74 9.07 9.04 -11.64
CA LYS A 74 9.31 10.28 -10.88
C LYS A 74 8.01 10.88 -10.38
N VAL A 75 7.00 10.98 -11.26
CA VAL A 75 5.68 11.51 -10.88
C VAL A 75 4.98 10.59 -9.88
N ASN A 76 5.06 9.26 -10.07
CA ASN A 76 4.51 8.28 -9.16
C ASN A 76 5.12 8.40 -7.75
N ARG A 77 6.45 8.56 -7.64
CA ARG A 77 7.11 8.82 -6.35
C ARG A 77 6.56 10.07 -5.67
N PHE A 78 6.46 11.18 -6.39
CA PHE A 78 5.89 12.41 -5.85
C PHE A 78 4.45 12.20 -5.34
N ILE A 79 3.59 11.53 -6.10
CA ILE A 79 2.20 11.24 -5.70
C ILE A 79 2.16 10.37 -4.43
N LEU A 80 2.99 9.32 -4.36
CA LEU A 80 3.06 8.42 -3.21
C LEU A 80 3.62 9.12 -1.96
N GLU A 81 4.61 9.99 -2.11
CA GLU A 81 5.16 10.80 -1.03
C GLU A 81 4.11 11.75 -0.45
N GLU A 82 3.42 12.52 -1.29
CA GLU A 82 2.37 13.45 -0.83
C GLU A 82 1.19 12.70 -0.18
N LYS A 83 0.81 11.55 -0.74
CA LYS A 83 -0.18 10.66 -0.12
C LYS A 83 0.29 10.16 1.24
N GLY A 84 1.55 9.73 1.34
CA GLY A 84 2.15 9.21 2.58
C GLY A 84 2.19 10.26 3.68
N LYS A 85 2.65 11.48 3.36
CA LYS A 85 2.64 12.63 4.28
C LYS A 85 1.25 12.90 4.82
N MET A 86 0.25 12.98 3.93
CA MET A 86 -1.14 13.24 4.32
C MET A 86 -1.68 12.17 5.30
N ILE A 87 -1.41 10.88 5.05
CA ILE A 87 -1.85 9.79 5.93
C ILE A 87 -1.11 9.84 7.27
N GLU A 88 0.21 10.06 7.22
CA GLU A 88 1.05 10.05 8.40
C GLU A 88 0.78 11.24 9.32
N ASP A 89 0.59 12.44 8.76
CA ASP A 89 0.22 13.63 9.52
C ASP A 89 -1.13 13.44 10.21
N ALA A 90 -2.12 12.86 9.51
CA ALA A 90 -3.41 12.57 10.12
C ALA A 90 -3.29 11.54 11.25
N ARG A 91 -2.44 10.53 11.08
CA ARG A 91 -2.24 9.45 12.06
C ARG A 91 -1.47 9.90 13.29
N THR A 92 -0.45 10.73 13.13
CA THR A 92 0.49 11.11 14.21
C THR A 92 0.11 12.43 14.88
N ASN A 93 -0.26 13.43 14.09
CA ASN A 93 -0.53 14.79 14.55
C ASN A 93 -2.04 15.05 14.73
N GLY A 94 -2.90 14.08 14.38
CA GLY A 94 -4.35 14.23 14.46
C GLY A 94 -4.90 15.31 13.50
N THR A 95 -4.17 15.61 12.42
CA THR A 95 -4.60 16.61 11.44
C THR A 95 -5.79 16.11 10.62
N SER A 96 -6.52 17.06 10.02
CA SER A 96 -7.71 16.80 9.20
C SER A 96 -7.37 15.89 8.02
N PHE A 97 -7.97 14.70 7.98
CA PHE A 97 -7.89 13.79 6.84
C PHE A 97 -9.14 13.96 5.97
N ALA A 98 -9.02 14.75 4.90
CA ALA A 98 -10.16 15.13 4.06
C ALA A 98 -11.06 13.96 3.60
N PRO A 99 -10.54 12.77 3.26
CA PRO A 99 -11.38 11.63 2.87
C PRO A 99 -12.24 11.03 4.00
N ALA A 100 -11.89 11.23 5.28
CA ALA A 100 -12.67 10.74 6.42
C ALA A 100 -13.73 11.74 6.93
N ILE A 101 -13.77 12.94 6.35
CA ILE A 101 -14.64 14.03 6.76
C ILE A 101 -15.69 14.28 5.66
N ASN A 102 -16.86 14.79 6.04
CA ASN A 102 -17.89 15.18 5.08
C ASN A 102 -17.32 16.11 4.00
N PHE A 103 -17.63 15.83 2.73
CA PHE A 103 -17.10 16.59 1.60
C PHE A 103 -17.36 18.09 1.69
N MET A 104 -18.54 18.52 2.18
CA MET A 104 -18.89 19.95 2.25
C MET A 104 -17.97 20.73 3.19
N THR A 105 -17.44 20.08 4.22
CA THR A 105 -16.51 20.70 5.17
C THR A 105 -15.05 20.52 4.73
N SER A 106 -14.68 19.37 4.16
CA SER A 106 -13.29 19.07 3.78
C SER A 106 -12.88 19.54 2.39
N ARG A 107 -13.82 20.01 1.56
CA ARG A 107 -13.55 20.44 0.19
C ARG A 107 -12.42 21.47 0.07
N ARG A 108 -12.42 22.51 0.92
CA ARG A 108 -11.39 23.58 0.85
C ARG A 108 -10.00 23.04 1.21
N ASP A 109 -9.93 22.17 2.21
CA ASP A 109 -8.68 21.52 2.62
C ASP A 109 -8.13 20.66 1.49
N MET A 110 -8.98 19.83 0.87
CA MET A 110 -8.62 19.01 -0.30
C MET A 110 -8.11 19.86 -1.46
N GLU A 111 -8.84 20.93 -1.83
CA GLU A 111 -8.51 21.83 -2.93
C GLU A 111 -7.16 22.55 -2.73
N SER A 112 -6.73 22.74 -1.47
CA SER A 112 -5.44 23.36 -1.13
C SER A 112 -4.23 22.45 -1.38
N THR A 113 -4.43 21.12 -1.38
CA THR A 113 -3.34 20.13 -1.43
C THR A 113 -2.61 20.11 -2.79
N ASN A 114 -1.31 19.81 -2.76
CA ASN A 114 -0.54 19.62 -4.00
C ASN A 114 -0.99 18.36 -4.76
N LEU A 115 -1.36 17.31 -4.03
CA LEU A 115 -1.89 16.08 -4.60
C LEU A 115 -3.14 16.34 -5.44
N PHE A 116 -4.11 17.11 -4.93
CA PHE A 116 -5.31 17.46 -5.69
C PHE A 116 -5.00 18.28 -6.95
N LYS A 117 -4.06 19.23 -6.87
CA LYS A 117 -3.61 20.02 -8.04
C LYS A 117 -2.97 19.15 -9.12
N VAL A 118 -2.26 18.09 -8.75
CA VAL A 118 -1.74 17.10 -9.72
C VAL A 118 -2.87 16.30 -10.34
N ILE A 119 -3.80 15.78 -9.53
CA ILE A 119 -4.96 15.00 -10.00
C ILE A 119 -5.85 15.83 -10.94
N GLN A 120 -5.96 17.14 -10.71
CA GLN A 120 -6.67 18.05 -11.62
C GLN A 120 -6.07 18.09 -13.02
N LYS A 121 -4.74 18.03 -13.14
CA LYS A 121 -4.01 18.06 -14.41
C LYS A 121 -3.99 16.72 -15.15
N MET A 122 -4.35 15.62 -14.48
CA MET A 122 -4.38 14.30 -15.11
C MET A 122 -5.49 14.19 -16.16
N PRO A 123 -5.20 13.63 -17.36
CA PRO A 123 -6.22 13.32 -18.35
C PRO A 123 -7.07 12.12 -17.86
N LYS A 124 -8.26 12.40 -17.31
CA LYS A 124 -9.15 11.39 -16.69
C LYS A 124 -9.95 10.53 -17.68
N GLY A 125 -9.78 10.73 -18.99
CA GLY A 125 -10.57 10.04 -20.01
C GLY A 125 -12.00 10.57 -20.08
N GLY A 126 -12.99 9.67 -20.00
CA GLY A 126 -14.42 10.01 -20.09
C GLY A 126 -15.16 9.94 -18.76
N ALA A 127 -16.17 10.80 -18.59
CA ALA A 127 -17.07 10.75 -17.44
C ALA A 127 -18.35 9.97 -17.79
N LEU A 128 -18.42 8.71 -17.33
CA LEU A 128 -19.42 7.73 -17.80
C LEU A 128 -20.72 7.70 -16.99
N HIS A 129 -20.74 8.30 -15.80
CA HIS A 129 -21.91 8.33 -14.93
C HIS A 129 -22.18 9.76 -14.46
N LEU A 130 -23.11 10.43 -15.14
CA LEU A 130 -23.46 11.83 -14.89
C LEU A 130 -24.95 12.06 -15.10
N HIS A 131 -25.55 12.91 -14.26
CA HIS A 131 -26.92 13.38 -14.44
C HIS A 131 -26.90 14.77 -15.10
N LYS A 132 -27.69 14.95 -16.16
CA LYS A 132 -27.69 16.17 -17.01
C LYS A 132 -27.83 17.48 -16.22
N THR A 133 -28.68 17.48 -15.19
CA THR A 133 -28.96 18.67 -14.37
C THR A 133 -27.81 19.07 -13.44
N ALA A 134 -26.88 18.16 -13.15
CA ALA A 134 -25.75 18.39 -12.24
C ALA A 134 -24.42 18.66 -12.97
N LEU A 135 -24.46 18.82 -14.30
CA LEU A 135 -23.25 19.03 -15.12
C LEU A 135 -22.67 20.45 -15.03
N THR A 136 -23.49 21.42 -14.64
CA THR A 136 -23.10 22.84 -14.60
C THR A 136 -23.07 23.37 -13.18
N SER A 137 -22.27 24.41 -12.95
CA SER A 137 -22.21 25.08 -11.65
C SER A 137 -23.51 25.85 -11.38
N LEU A 138 -24.00 25.77 -10.15
CA LEU A 138 -25.16 26.55 -9.72
C LEU A 138 -24.91 28.06 -9.83
N ASP A 139 -23.67 28.51 -9.59
CA ASP A 139 -23.29 29.92 -9.74
C ASP A 139 -23.52 30.42 -11.17
N TRP A 140 -23.14 29.64 -12.19
CA TRP A 140 -23.43 29.97 -13.58
C TRP A 140 -24.94 29.99 -13.88
N VAL A 141 -25.70 29.05 -13.33
CA VAL A 141 -27.17 29.00 -13.51
C VAL A 141 -27.81 30.27 -12.95
N VAL A 142 -27.43 30.67 -11.72
CA VAL A 142 -27.97 31.88 -11.07
C VAL A 142 -27.48 33.16 -11.74
N ARG A 143 -26.27 33.22 -12.27
CA ARG A 143 -25.76 34.45 -12.91
C ARG A 143 -26.21 34.62 -14.35
N ASN A 144 -26.57 33.55 -15.05
CA ASN A 144 -26.82 33.58 -16.48
C ASN A 144 -28.25 33.15 -16.82
N VAL A 145 -28.68 31.99 -16.36
CA VAL A 145 -29.98 31.41 -16.75
C VAL A 145 -31.14 32.18 -16.13
N THR A 146 -31.05 32.55 -14.85
CA THR A 146 -32.16 33.26 -14.17
C THR A 146 -32.34 34.70 -14.64
N TYR A 147 -31.35 35.28 -15.33
CA TYR A 147 -31.44 36.62 -15.93
C TYR A 147 -31.94 36.59 -17.39
N SER A 148 -32.29 35.42 -17.92
CA SER A 148 -32.91 35.29 -19.24
C SER A 148 -34.27 36.00 -19.28
N PRO A 149 -34.62 36.72 -20.37
CA PRO A 149 -35.85 37.53 -20.46
C PRO A 149 -37.15 36.71 -20.36
N LEU A 150 -37.09 35.38 -20.47
CA LEU A 150 -38.24 34.47 -20.35
C LEU A 150 -38.16 33.58 -19.10
N CYS A 151 -37.39 33.98 -18.08
CA CYS A 151 -37.33 33.30 -16.80
C CYS A 151 -38.34 33.91 -15.82
N PHE A 152 -39.27 33.10 -15.32
CA PHE A 152 -40.30 33.53 -14.36
C PHE A 152 -40.16 32.73 -13.06
N PHE A 153 -40.32 33.40 -11.92
CA PHE A 153 -40.31 32.79 -10.59
C PHE A 153 -41.72 32.78 -10.01
N THR A 154 -42.14 31.65 -9.45
CA THR A 154 -43.38 31.54 -8.67
C THR A 154 -43.09 30.77 -7.38
N SER A 155 -43.69 31.23 -6.28
CA SER A 155 -43.64 30.54 -5.00
C SER A 155 -44.99 29.88 -4.77
N VAL A 156 -44.98 28.59 -4.48
CA VAL A 156 -46.16 27.86 -4.02
C VAL A 156 -46.08 27.84 -2.50
N ASN A 157 -47.00 28.50 -1.79
CA ASN A 157 -47.10 28.32 -0.34
C ASN A 157 -47.55 26.87 -0.08
N LEU A 158 -46.67 26.09 0.53
CA LEU A 158 -46.97 24.75 1.05
C LEU A 158 -47.58 24.87 2.45
#